data_AF-A0A8B8QZ29-F1
#
_entry.id   AF-A0A8B8QZ29-F1
#
_cell.length_a   1.000
_cell.length_b   1.000
_cell.length_c   1.000
_cell.angle_alpha   90.00
_cell.angle_beta   90.00
_cell.angle_gamma   90.00
#
_symmetry.space_group_name_H-M   'P 1'
#
loop_
_entity.id
_entity.type
_entity.pdbx_description
1 polymer ?
#
loop_
_entity_poly.entity_id
_entity_poly.type
_entity_poly.pdbx_seq_one_letter_code
_entity_poly.pdbx_strand_id
1 'polypeptide(L)'
;MDASSNNQTLKKRHVDCSNDEASEEHQLSGKNNLVNPIVDVSGYLNLIANGLDNFTHGLAIGASFLAGPKVGLLTTFVIFIHEIPHEICDYAILVNSGFSRLEAVKAQSSVSLFGLLGTATALYVKSVDALTASTLWILPFSAGGFLHIALVNLLPELLDRRTNLRDTVGQIACVIIGVSFMAFIAVL
;
A
#
# COMPACT_ATOMS: atom_id res chain seq x y z
N MET A 1 -25.49 33.12 72.58
CA MET A 1 -24.57 33.87 73.45
C MET A 1 -23.67 32.87 74.13
N ASP A 2 -22.36 32.83 73.99
CA ASP A 2 -21.36 33.47 73.14
C ASP A 2 -20.11 32.59 73.33
N ALA A 3 -19.42 32.25 72.24
CA ALA A 3 -18.17 32.90 71.85
C ALA A 3 -17.05 32.65 72.87
N SER A 4 -15.92 32.10 72.42
CA SER A 4 -14.75 32.92 72.09
C SER A 4 -13.65 32.44 73.05
N SER A 5 -12.63 31.74 72.62
CA SER A 5 -11.56 32.20 71.72
C SER A 5 -10.31 32.31 72.55
N ASN A 6 -9.21 32.07 71.82
CA ASN A 6 -7.93 32.69 72.05
C ASN A 6 -7.11 32.20 73.23
N ASN A 7 -5.80 32.09 73.08
CA ASN A 7 -4.89 32.00 71.94
C ASN A 7 -3.53 32.11 72.60
N GLN A 8 -2.53 31.53 71.94
CA GLN A 8 -1.17 32.05 71.94
C GLN A 8 -0.47 32.00 73.31
N THR A 9 0.76 31.53 73.41
CA THR A 9 1.86 32.27 72.81
C THR A 9 3.16 31.50 73.08
N LEU A 10 3.93 31.31 72.00
CA LEU A 10 5.35 31.68 71.93
C LEU A 10 6.37 30.72 72.63
N LYS A 11 7.53 30.38 72.08
CA LYS A 11 8.30 30.90 70.92
C LYS A 11 9.69 30.28 70.97
N LYS A 12 10.20 29.83 69.81
CA LYS A 12 11.59 29.97 69.28
C LYS A 12 11.95 28.72 68.47
N ARG A 13 12.65 28.76 67.32
CA ARG A 13 13.06 29.77 66.31
C ARG A 13 14.22 29.09 65.55
N HIS A 14 14.09 28.81 64.26
CA HIS A 14 15.14 28.94 63.22
C HIS A 14 14.56 28.42 61.89
N VAL A 15 14.09 29.29 60.99
CA VAL A 15 14.85 30.01 59.94
C VAL A 15 15.35 29.06 58.86
N ASP A 16 14.68 29.09 57.70
CA ASP A 16 15.42 29.24 56.45
C ASP A 16 14.66 30.19 55.51
N CYS A 17 15.42 31.09 54.88
CA CYS A 17 14.97 32.29 54.19
C CYS A 17 14.84 32.06 52.68
N SER A 18 13.83 32.73 52.12
CA SER A 18 13.56 33.00 50.72
C SER A 18 14.66 33.77 49.98
N ASN A 19 14.70 33.64 48.64
CA ASN A 19 14.85 34.73 47.65
C ASN A 19 14.60 34.21 46.22
N ASP A 20 13.46 34.61 45.66
CA ASP A 20 13.23 35.37 44.42
C ASP A 20 13.99 35.11 43.09
N GLU A 21 13.13 34.89 42.07
CA GLU A 21 13.13 35.40 40.69
C GLU A 21 14.06 34.84 39.60
N ALA A 22 13.47 34.12 38.63
CA ALA A 22 13.51 34.47 37.20
C ALA A 22 12.69 33.48 36.33
N SER A 23 11.60 33.99 35.74
CA SER A 23 11.29 33.94 34.30
C SER A 23 11.04 32.58 33.59
N GLU A 24 9.78 32.34 33.19
CA GLU A 24 9.30 32.23 31.79
C GLU A 24 8.14 31.25 31.61
N GLU A 25 7.02 31.80 31.11
CA GLU A 25 5.93 31.06 30.51
C GLU A 25 6.40 30.30 29.26
N HIS A 26 6.01 29.03 29.11
CA HIS A 26 5.60 28.58 27.77
C HIS A 26 4.46 27.57 27.83
N GLN A 27 3.49 27.86 26.96
CA GLN A 27 2.20 27.22 26.79
C GLN A 27 2.32 25.85 26.09
N LEU A 28 1.31 25.02 26.35
CA LEU A 28 0.62 24.12 25.42
C LEU A 28 1.45 23.49 24.28
N SER A 29 1.71 22.18 24.41
CA SER A 29 1.87 21.29 23.25
C SER A 29 1.19 19.97 23.63
N GLY A 30 -0.09 19.75 23.32
CA GLY A 30 -0.53 19.75 21.94
C GLY A 30 0.22 18.66 21.18
N LYS A 31 0.27 17.44 21.72
CA LYS A 31 0.81 16.28 21.01
C LYS A 31 -0.16 15.82 19.93
N ASN A 32 -0.46 16.73 19.01
CA ASN A 32 -0.60 16.42 17.61
C ASN A 32 0.76 15.90 17.18
N ASN A 33 1.04 14.64 17.51
CA ASN A 33 1.94 13.88 16.68
C ASN A 33 1.23 13.80 15.32
N LEU A 34 1.47 14.80 14.47
CA LEU A 34 1.48 14.63 13.04
C LEU A 34 2.63 13.64 12.76
N VAL A 35 2.44 12.37 13.14
CA VAL A 35 3.13 11.29 12.48
C VAL A 35 2.57 11.38 11.07
N ASN A 36 3.28 12.08 10.18
CA ASN A 36 3.13 11.79 8.76
C ASN A 36 3.23 10.28 8.68
N PRO A 37 2.21 9.57 8.17
CA PRO A 37 2.32 8.14 7.98
C PRO A 37 3.57 7.96 7.12
N ILE A 38 4.64 7.43 7.72
CA ILE A 38 5.82 7.08 6.96
C ILE A 38 5.31 5.97 6.06
N VAL A 39 5.16 6.30 4.78
CA VAL A 39 4.69 5.35 3.79
C VAL A 39 5.65 4.18 3.82
N ASP A 40 5.12 3.00 4.11
CA ASP A 40 5.92 1.79 4.17
C ASP A 40 6.54 1.52 2.80
N VAL A 41 7.76 0.98 2.79
CA VAL A 41 8.52 0.65 1.58
C VAL A 41 7.71 -0.26 0.66
N SER A 42 6.88 -1.12 1.25
CA SER A 42 5.95 -1.98 0.54
C SER A 42 4.97 -1.23 -0.37
N GLY A 43 4.50 -0.04 0.01
CA GLY A 43 3.61 0.79 -0.81
C GLY A 43 4.30 1.33 -2.06
N TYR A 44 5.55 1.79 -1.94
CA TYR A 44 6.34 2.23 -3.10
C TYR A 44 6.73 1.07 -4.00
N LEU A 45 7.10 -0.07 -3.41
CA LEU A 45 7.41 -1.28 -4.18
C LEU A 45 6.18 -1.74 -4.96
N ASN A 46 4.98 -1.62 -4.37
CA ASN A 46 3.72 -1.94 -5.04
C ASN A 46 3.49 -1.06 -6.27
N LEU A 47 3.71 0.25 -6.15
CA LEU A 47 3.55 1.18 -7.28
C LEU A 47 4.51 0.88 -8.43
N ILE A 48 5.76 0.50 -8.11
CA ILE A 48 6.74 0.12 -9.13
C ILE A 48 6.34 -1.18 -9.83
N ALA A 49 5.94 -2.20 -9.05
CA ALA A 49 5.48 -3.47 -9.58
C ALA A 49 4.25 -3.29 -10.47
N ASN A 50 3.23 -2.57 -9.98
CA ASN A 50 2.03 -2.21 -10.74
C ASN A 50 2.40 -1.45 -12.03
N GLY A 51 3.36 -0.53 -12.01
CA GLY A 51 3.74 0.21 -13.23
C GLY A 51 4.35 -0.65 -14.32
N LEU A 52 5.18 -1.61 -13.92
CA LEU A 52 5.76 -2.57 -14.84
C LEU A 52 4.74 -3.57 -15.37
N ASP A 53 3.78 -3.93 -14.54
CA ASP A 53 2.68 -4.81 -14.93
C ASP A 53 1.74 -4.11 -15.92
N ASN A 54 1.29 -2.89 -15.59
CA ASN A 54 0.52 -2.03 -16.48
C ASN A 54 1.23 -1.80 -17.82
N PHE A 55 2.54 -1.53 -17.80
CA PHE A 55 3.35 -1.45 -19.03
C PHE A 55 3.27 -2.73 -19.87
N THR A 56 3.42 -3.88 -19.23
CA THR A 56 3.41 -5.18 -19.90
C THR A 56 2.03 -5.52 -20.47
N HIS A 57 0.96 -5.21 -19.75
CA HIS A 57 -0.41 -5.28 -20.26
C HIS A 57 -0.61 -4.40 -21.49
N GLY A 58 -0.07 -3.18 -21.46
CA GLY A 58 -0.03 -2.31 -22.62
C GLY A 58 0.68 -2.94 -23.82
N LEU A 59 1.87 -3.52 -23.60
CA LEU A 59 2.61 -4.21 -24.67
C LEU A 59 1.79 -5.36 -25.28
N ALA A 60 1.14 -6.17 -24.43
CA ALA A 60 0.31 -7.29 -24.87
C ALA A 60 -0.92 -6.83 -25.67
N ILE A 61 -1.58 -5.75 -25.25
CA ILE A 61 -2.69 -5.14 -25.99
C ILE A 61 -2.20 -4.62 -27.35
N GLY A 62 -1.11 -3.85 -27.40
CA GLY A 62 -0.57 -3.34 -28.66
C GLY A 62 -0.16 -4.47 -29.63
N ALA A 63 0.53 -5.49 -29.13
CA ALA A 63 0.96 -6.65 -29.91
C ALA A 63 -0.22 -7.47 -30.46
N SER A 64 -1.25 -7.68 -29.66
CA SER A 64 -2.45 -8.41 -30.07
C SER A 64 -3.25 -7.66 -31.14
N PHE A 65 -3.32 -6.32 -31.08
CA PHE A 65 -3.92 -5.53 -32.16
C PHE A 65 -3.10 -5.56 -33.47
N LEU A 66 -1.78 -5.70 -33.40
CA LEU A 66 -0.94 -5.94 -34.58
C LEU A 66 -1.19 -7.33 -35.18
N ALA A 67 -1.44 -8.34 -34.35
CA ALA A 67 -1.81 -9.69 -34.81
C ALA A 67 -3.21 -9.74 -35.44
N GLY A 68 -4.14 -8.93 -34.94
CA GLY A 68 -5.41 -8.64 -35.60
C GLY A 68 -6.49 -8.10 -34.65
N PRO A 69 -7.50 -7.37 -35.16
CA PRO A 69 -8.49 -6.68 -34.32
C PRO A 69 -9.29 -7.61 -33.38
N LYS A 70 -9.57 -8.84 -33.81
CA LYS A 70 -10.28 -9.83 -32.99
C LYS A 70 -9.43 -10.29 -31.81
N VAL A 71 -8.13 -10.51 -32.04
CA VAL A 71 -7.18 -10.93 -31.00
C VAL A 71 -6.96 -9.78 -30.04
N GLY A 72 -6.76 -8.56 -30.56
CA GLY A 72 -6.66 -7.34 -29.74
C GLY A 72 -7.83 -7.15 -28.78
N LEU A 73 -9.07 -7.21 -29.28
CA LEU A 73 -10.26 -7.07 -28.44
C LEU A 73 -10.38 -8.17 -27.36
N LEU A 74 -10.05 -9.41 -27.71
CA LEU A 74 -10.07 -10.52 -26.76
C LEU A 74 -9.01 -10.33 -25.66
N THR A 75 -7.77 -10.00 -26.04
CA THR A 75 -6.68 -9.73 -25.10
C THR A 75 -6.99 -8.56 -24.17
N THR A 76 -7.55 -7.47 -24.68
CA THR A 76 -8.00 -6.35 -23.84
C THR A 76 -9.08 -6.78 -22.85
N PHE A 77 -10.04 -7.60 -23.27
CA PHE A 77 -11.10 -8.08 -22.40
C PHE A 77 -10.59 -9.02 -21.29
N VAL A 78 -9.69 -9.95 -21.65
CA VAL A 78 -9.04 -10.86 -20.69
C VAL A 78 -8.24 -10.05 -19.65
N ILE A 79 -7.43 -9.11 -20.12
CA ILE A 79 -6.64 -8.23 -19.23
C ILE A 79 -7.53 -7.41 -18.31
N PHE A 80 -8.60 -6.83 -18.86
CA PHE A 80 -9.55 -6.05 -18.07
C PHE A 80 -10.17 -6.86 -16.92
N ILE A 81 -10.46 -8.15 -17.15
CA ILE A 81 -11.05 -9.00 -16.11
C ILE A 81 -10.08 -9.25 -14.96
N HIS A 82 -8.80 -9.52 -15.23
CA HIS A 82 -7.84 -9.80 -14.17
C HIS A 82 -7.30 -8.54 -13.48
N GLU A 83 -7.38 -7.39 -14.14
CA GLU A 83 -6.96 -6.11 -13.54
C GLU A 83 -7.91 -5.61 -12.46
N ILE A 84 -9.22 -5.88 -12.56
CA ILE A 84 -10.15 -5.43 -11.52
C ILE A 84 -9.79 -6.02 -10.14
N PRO A 85 -9.59 -7.35 -9.97
CA PRO A 85 -9.10 -7.92 -8.73
C PRO A 85 -7.72 -7.39 -8.32
N HIS A 86 -6.82 -7.21 -9.29
CA HIS A 86 -5.45 -6.79 -9.04
C HIS A 86 -5.40 -5.37 -8.48
N GLU A 87 -6.09 -4.41 -9.10
CA GLU A 87 -6.15 -3.01 -8.64
C GLU A 87 -6.87 -2.85 -7.30
N ILE A 88 -7.84 -3.73 -6.98
CA ILE A 88 -8.45 -3.76 -5.64
C ILE A 88 -7.43 -4.22 -4.58
N CYS A 89 -6.59 -5.20 -4.91
CA CYS A 89 -5.52 -5.68 -4.03
C CYS A 89 -4.47 -4.58 -3.81
N ASP A 90 -4.01 -3.94 -4.88
CA ASP A 90 -3.06 -2.84 -4.83
C ASP A 90 -3.58 -1.66 -4.00
N TYR A 91 -4.85 -1.32 -4.18
CA TYR A 91 -5.50 -0.27 -3.39
C TYR A 91 -5.46 -0.60 -1.89
N ALA A 92 -5.73 -1.86 -1.52
CA ALA A 92 -5.66 -2.30 -0.13
C ALA A 92 -4.23 -2.20 0.43
N ILE A 93 -3.22 -2.60 -0.36
CA ILE A 93 -1.80 -2.49 0.02
C ILE A 93 -1.40 -1.02 0.22
N LEU A 94 -1.76 -0.14 -0.71
CA LEU A 94 -1.47 1.30 -0.64
C LEU A 94 -2.07 1.94 0.63
N VAL A 95 -3.34 1.68 0.91
CA VAL A 95 -4.00 2.19 2.11
C VAL A 95 -3.37 1.61 3.38
N ASN A 96 -3.00 0.33 3.39
CA ASN A 96 -2.34 -0.30 4.53
C ASN A 96 -0.91 0.22 4.76
N SER A 97 -0.21 0.60 3.68
CA SER A 97 1.13 1.20 3.74
C SER A 97 1.13 2.67 4.18
N GLY A 98 -0.03 3.30 4.38
CA GLY A 98 -0.15 4.66 4.93
C GLY A 98 -0.61 5.74 3.95
N PHE A 99 -0.96 5.40 2.71
CA PHE A 99 -1.57 6.36 1.78
C PHE A 99 -3.01 6.68 2.18
N SER A 100 -3.45 7.92 2.01
CA SER A 100 -4.88 8.23 2.09
C SER A 100 -5.63 7.61 0.91
N ARG A 101 -6.94 7.37 1.08
CA ARG A 101 -7.78 6.74 0.05
C ARG A 101 -7.71 7.44 -1.32
N LEU A 102 -7.60 8.76 -1.30
CA LEU A 102 -7.57 9.57 -2.52
C LEU A 102 -6.16 9.60 -3.13
N GLU A 103 -5.11 9.56 -2.30
CA GLU A 103 -3.73 9.41 -2.78
C GLU A 103 -3.49 8.04 -3.40
N ALA A 104 -4.02 6.95 -2.80
CA ALA A 104 -3.92 5.61 -3.35
C ALA A 104 -4.52 5.53 -4.76
N VAL A 105 -5.74 6.03 -4.95
CA VAL A 105 -6.39 6.07 -6.28
C VAL A 105 -5.61 6.92 -7.28
N LYS A 106 -5.09 8.09 -6.86
CA LYS A 106 -4.27 8.94 -7.73
C LYS A 106 -2.96 8.27 -8.11
N ALA A 107 -2.33 7.57 -7.18
CA ALA A 107 -1.08 6.87 -7.42
C ALA A 107 -1.30 5.73 -8.42
N GLN A 108 -2.32 4.89 -8.23
CA GLN A 108 -2.71 3.85 -9.19
C GLN A 108 -3.02 4.44 -10.57
N SER A 109 -3.82 5.51 -10.63
CA SER A 109 -4.16 6.17 -11.90
C SER A 109 -2.92 6.71 -12.63
N SER A 110 -1.91 7.18 -11.88
CA SER A 110 -0.65 7.66 -12.46
C SER A 110 0.17 6.51 -13.05
N VAL A 111 0.12 5.36 -12.39
CA VAL A 111 0.79 4.13 -12.79
C VAL A 111 0.12 3.49 -14.02
N SER A 112 -1.21 3.62 -14.19
CA SER A 112 -1.91 3.17 -15.40
C SER A 112 -1.41 3.84 -16.69
N LEU A 113 -0.77 5.01 -16.60
CA LEU A 113 -0.16 5.69 -17.75
C LEU A 113 0.94 4.84 -18.40
N PHE A 114 1.61 3.98 -17.63
CA PHE A 114 2.60 3.05 -18.14
C PHE A 114 1.99 2.05 -19.13
N GLY A 115 0.72 1.64 -18.96
CA GLY A 115 0.04 0.79 -19.94
C GLY A 115 -0.22 1.47 -21.28
N LEU A 116 -0.48 2.79 -21.27
CA LEU A 116 -0.56 3.55 -22.51
C LEU A 116 0.81 3.61 -23.21
N LEU A 117 1.88 3.82 -22.44
CA LEU A 117 3.26 3.81 -22.96
C LEU A 117 3.66 2.43 -23.52
N GLY A 118 3.25 1.34 -22.86
CA GLY A 118 3.46 -0.03 -23.34
C GLY A 118 2.75 -0.27 -24.66
N THR A 119 1.48 0.13 -24.75
CA THR A 119 0.71 0.00 -26.00
C THR A 119 1.35 0.80 -27.14
N ALA A 120 1.74 2.06 -26.88
CA ALA A 120 2.43 2.89 -27.87
C ALA A 120 3.77 2.27 -28.30
N THR A 121 4.53 1.72 -27.35
CA THR A 121 5.80 1.03 -27.62
C THR A 121 5.59 -0.18 -28.52
N ALA A 122 4.60 -1.03 -28.22
CA ALA A 122 4.26 -2.18 -29.06
C ALA A 122 3.84 -1.80 -30.47
N LEU A 123 3.09 -0.71 -30.64
CA LEU A 123 2.69 -0.24 -31.97
C LEU A 123 3.84 0.40 -32.76
N TYR A 124 4.79 1.05 -32.07
CA TYR A 124 5.98 1.64 -32.69
C TYR A 124 6.99 0.57 -33.10
N VAL A 125 7.21 -0.43 -32.24
CA VAL A 125 8.12 -1.54 -32.47
C VAL A 125 7.39 -2.59 -33.31
N LYS A 126 7.44 -2.43 -34.64
CA LYS A 126 6.84 -3.39 -35.60
C LYS A 126 7.43 -4.81 -35.52
N SER A 127 8.53 -5.02 -34.80
CA SER A 127 9.19 -6.33 -34.63
C SER A 127 8.77 -7.02 -33.33
N VAL A 128 8.04 -8.12 -33.48
CA VAL A 128 7.55 -8.95 -32.35
C VAL A 128 8.71 -9.53 -31.51
N ASP A 129 9.85 -9.81 -32.14
CA ASP A 129 11.04 -10.35 -31.47
C ASP A 129 11.64 -9.37 -30.45
N ALA A 130 11.67 -8.07 -30.79
CA ALA A 130 12.18 -7.04 -29.90
C ALA A 130 11.24 -6.80 -28.71
N LEU A 131 9.94 -6.97 -28.91
CA LEU A 131 8.94 -6.84 -27.86
C LEU A 131 9.10 -7.94 -26.81
N THR A 132 9.25 -9.19 -27.29
CA THR A 132 9.45 -10.37 -26.43
C THR A 132 10.70 -10.23 -25.56
N ALA A 133 11.78 -9.65 -26.10
CA ALA A 133 13.00 -9.39 -25.34
C ALA A 133 12.78 -8.41 -24.18
N SER A 134 11.95 -7.39 -24.35
CA SER A 134 11.63 -6.44 -23.27
C SER A 134 10.73 -7.05 -22.20
N THR A 135 9.83 -7.96 -22.55
CA THR A 135 8.90 -8.56 -21.58
C THR A 135 9.58 -9.61 -20.69
N LEU A 136 10.66 -10.24 -21.17
CA LEU A 136 11.34 -11.36 -20.49
C LEU A 136 11.92 -11.02 -19.12
N TRP A 137 12.36 -9.79 -18.88
CA TRP A 137 12.96 -9.37 -17.60
C TRP A 137 11.97 -8.61 -16.72
N ILE A 138 11.03 -7.89 -17.34
CA ILE A 138 10.02 -7.09 -16.64
C ILE A 138 9.02 -7.99 -15.90
N LEU A 139 8.55 -9.07 -16.54
CA LEU A 139 7.60 -10.01 -15.94
C LEU A 139 8.10 -10.70 -14.67
N PRO A 140 9.27 -11.37 -14.65
CA PRO A 140 9.76 -12.01 -13.43
C PRO A 140 10.10 -11.00 -12.34
N PHE A 141 10.52 -9.78 -12.70
CA PHE A 141 10.74 -8.72 -11.71
C PHE A 141 9.42 -8.26 -11.07
N SER A 142 8.40 -7.96 -11.87
CA SER A 142 7.06 -7.58 -11.39
C SER A 142 6.45 -8.67 -10.50
N ALA A 143 6.46 -9.91 -10.98
CA ALA A 143 5.95 -11.06 -10.24
C ALA A 143 6.71 -11.29 -8.93
N GLY A 144 8.04 -11.13 -8.92
CA GLY A 144 8.86 -11.21 -7.72
C GLY A 144 8.55 -10.09 -6.72
N GLY A 145 8.28 -8.87 -7.21
CA GLY A 145 7.85 -7.73 -6.39
C GLY A 145 6.51 -7.99 -5.69
N PHE A 146 5.50 -8.44 -6.43
CA PHE A 146 4.21 -8.80 -5.84
C PHE A 146 4.31 -9.99 -4.87
N LEU A 147 5.13 -11.00 -5.19
CA LEU A 147 5.37 -12.12 -4.29
C LEU A 147 6.03 -11.66 -2.98
N HIS A 148 6.99 -10.73 -3.05
CA HIS A 148 7.63 -10.16 -1.86
C HIS A 148 6.62 -9.40 -1.01
N ILE A 149 5.80 -8.54 -1.60
CA ILE A 149 4.76 -7.77 -0.89
C ILE A 149 3.74 -8.73 -0.26
N ALA A 150 3.30 -9.75 -0.99
CA ALA A 150 2.38 -10.75 -0.46
C ALA A 150 2.96 -11.52 0.72
N LEU A 151 4.23 -11.92 0.67
CA LEU A 151 4.88 -12.67 1.73
C LEU A 151 5.26 -11.82 2.95
N VAL A 152 5.60 -10.55 2.77
CA VAL A 152 6.05 -9.67 3.86
C VAL A 152 4.88 -8.93 4.50
N ASN A 153 3.85 -8.58 3.74
CA ASN A 153 2.71 -7.82 4.27
C ASN A 153 1.50 -8.71 4.55
N LEU A 154 1.09 -9.55 3.60
CA LEU A 154 -0.15 -10.31 3.72
C LEU A 154 0.03 -11.59 4.55
N LEU A 155 1.13 -12.33 4.36
CA LEU A 155 1.33 -13.60 5.06
C LEU A 155 1.43 -13.43 6.60
N PRO A 156 2.18 -12.46 7.16
CA PRO A 156 2.23 -12.28 8.61
C PRO A 156 0.88 -11.83 9.16
N GLU A 157 0.12 -11.03 8.43
CA GLU A 157 -1.21 -10.57 8.84
C GLU A 157 -2.23 -11.73 8.88
N LEU A 158 -2.09 -12.71 7.99
CA LEU A 158 -2.85 -13.96 8.03
C LEU A 158 -2.43 -14.88 9.19
N LEU A 159 -1.13 -14.94 9.51
CA LEU A 159 -0.57 -15.84 10.53
C LEU A 159 -0.68 -15.29 11.97
N ASP A 160 -0.59 -13.98 12.16
CA ASP A 160 -0.59 -13.33 13.48
C ASP A 160 -2.00 -13.24 14.07
N ARG A 161 -3.02 -13.35 13.21
CA ARG A 161 -4.40 -13.57 13.67
C ARG A 161 -4.48 -14.96 14.29
N ARG A 162 -4.56 -15.03 15.63
CA ARG A 162 -4.87 -16.25 16.42
C ARG A 162 -6.19 -16.86 15.93
N THR A 163 -6.10 -17.66 14.88
CA THR A 163 -7.22 -18.22 14.13
C THR A 163 -7.40 -19.67 14.52
N ASN A 164 -8.65 -20.14 14.57
CA ASN A 164 -8.89 -21.57 14.74
C ASN A 164 -8.40 -22.30 13.49
N LEU A 165 -8.02 -23.58 13.60
CA LEU A 165 -7.60 -24.40 12.45
C LEU A 165 -8.59 -24.33 11.28
N ARG A 166 -9.90 -24.18 11.57
CA ARG A 166 -10.95 -24.01 10.57
C ARG A 166 -10.78 -22.72 9.74
N ASP A 167 -10.39 -21.63 10.37
CA ASP A 167 -10.23 -20.33 9.73
C ASP A 167 -8.96 -20.32 8.86
N THR A 168 -7.87 -20.94 9.34
CA THR A 168 -6.65 -21.16 8.54
C THR A 168 -6.92 -22.01 7.30
N VAL A 169 -7.68 -23.10 7.43
CA VAL A 169 -8.11 -23.91 6.28
C VAL A 169 -8.95 -23.09 5.32
N GLY A 170 -9.85 -22.23 5.83
CA GLY A 170 -10.64 -21.31 5.02
C GLY A 170 -9.78 -20.31 4.24
N GLN A 171 -8.77 -19.72 4.89
CA GLN A 171 -7.83 -18.79 4.25
C GLN A 171 -7.01 -19.47 3.15
N ILE A 172 -6.45 -20.66 3.42
CA ILE A 172 -5.71 -21.44 2.43
C ILE A 172 -6.62 -21.80 1.25
N ALA A 173 -7.86 -22.21 1.51
CA ALA A 173 -8.83 -22.49 0.46
C ALA A 173 -9.11 -21.24 -0.40
N CYS A 174 -9.30 -20.07 0.21
CA CYS A 174 -9.48 -18.80 -0.51
C CYS A 174 -8.26 -18.45 -1.39
N VAL A 175 -7.03 -18.64 -0.87
CA VAL A 175 -5.80 -18.42 -1.65
C VAL A 175 -5.74 -19.38 -2.85
N ILE A 176 -6.02 -20.67 -2.64
CA ILE A 176 -6.06 -21.67 -3.73
C ILE A 176 -7.11 -21.30 -4.77
N ILE A 177 -8.30 -20.86 -4.34
CA ILE A 177 -9.37 -20.42 -5.25
C ILE A 177 -8.91 -19.21 -6.06
N GLY A 178 -8.29 -18.21 -5.43
CA GLY A 178 -7.75 -17.03 -6.11
C GLY A 178 -6.67 -17.40 -7.14
N VAL A 179 -5.72 -18.25 -6.77
CA VAL A 179 -4.68 -18.75 -7.68
C VAL A 179 -5.30 -19.55 -8.84
N SER A 180 -6.29 -20.41 -8.56
CA SER A 180 -6.98 -21.19 -9.58
C SER A 180 -7.76 -20.31 -10.55
N PHE A 181 -8.39 -19.24 -10.06
CA PHE A 181 -9.07 -18.25 -10.88
C PHE A 181 -8.10 -17.51 -11.81
N MET A 182 -6.96 -17.07 -11.29
CA MET A 182 -5.92 -16.43 -12.12
C MET A 182 -5.34 -17.41 -13.16
N ALA A 183 -5.10 -18.66 -12.79
CA ALA A 183 -4.66 -19.70 -13.72
C ALA A 183 -5.70 -19.99 -14.81
N PHE A 184 -6.99 -19.95 -14.47
CA PHE A 184 -8.07 -20.11 -15.43
C PHE A 184 -8.10 -18.97 -16.45
N ILE A 185 -7.99 -17.72 -16.00
CA ILE A 185 -7.93 -16.54 -16.90
C ILE A 185 -6.71 -16.63 -17.81
N ALA A 186 -5.55 -17.06 -17.29
CA ALA A 186 -4.32 -17.18 -18.07
C ALA A 186 -4.40 -18.24 -19.20
N VAL A 187 -5.32 -19.20 -19.11
CA VAL A 187 -5.53 -20.27 -20.11
C VAL A 187 -6.64 -19.91 -21.12
N LEU A 188 -7.43 -18.88 -20.83
CA LEU A 188 -8.56 -18.41 -21.66
C LEU A 188 -8.07 -17.59 -22.87
#